data_AF-A0A5Q2TFX3-F1
#
_entry.id   AF-A0A5Q2TFX3-F1
#
_cell.length_a   1.000
_cell.length_b   1.000
_cell.length_c   1.000
_cell.angle_alpha   90.00
_cell.angle_beta   90.00
_cell.angle_gamma   90.00
#
_symmetry.space_group_name_H-M   'P 1'
#
loop_
_entity.id
_entity.type
_entity.pdbx_description
1 polymer ?
#
loop_
_entity_poly.entity_id
_entity_poly.type
_entity_poly.pdbx_seq_one_letter_code
_entity_poly.pdbx_strand_id
1 'polypeptide(L)'
;MFGKKTWIIGIILFLLLIVVSIFSTSNTPEQYPAYLVESPSPTGLKAIYTYLDKNGYDVSKEDTLPTMTKETLRILVNPPVFTDQTIENHYLDYIREGNTIVLAKENPDGLFNLETEYTMTETFNSEPQTTEADYQGETLKVLPNSFVRLVTNDDDNVLLEDNAGAVAIEREIGEGSLIVLLEPAWLTNEHITEYDHTQALFNLMPFEESEKVIFDEYSLTASGGLVSHFGLYPGWAYVLLVQGIIITIFILWNQGKRFGPIYPVREETVRLSNERLRAIAIWQTKGKNYHTSIEYQLEYLKEVIRQQYGIPYHHSWKERLARMEGKTETISAKELGHIAQGIETISSRKSLNKQEYLSWSAKIDKIREEVE
;
A
#
# COMPACT_ATOMS: atom_id res chain seq x y z
N MET A 1 1.15 -23.91 24.80
CA MET A 1 2.38 -24.45 24.16
C MET A 1 1.99 -24.91 22.76
N PHE A 2 1.96 -24.00 21.77
CA PHE A 2 1.62 -24.36 20.39
C PHE A 2 2.81 -25.11 19.78
N GLY A 3 2.65 -26.41 19.51
CA GLY A 3 3.73 -27.26 19.00
C GLY A 3 4.16 -26.84 17.59
N LYS A 4 5.39 -27.20 17.18
CA LYS A 4 6.01 -26.87 15.87
C LYS A 4 5.19 -27.22 14.61
N LYS A 5 4.01 -27.85 14.74
CA LYS A 5 3.11 -28.25 13.65
C LYS A 5 1.81 -27.44 13.55
N THR A 6 1.50 -26.54 14.49
CA THR A 6 0.24 -25.77 14.44
C THR A 6 0.22 -24.69 13.35
N TRP A 7 1.39 -24.25 12.89
CA TRP A 7 1.49 -23.34 11.74
C TRP A 7 1.07 -24.03 10.42
N ILE A 8 1.29 -25.35 10.30
CA ILE A 8 0.88 -26.13 9.13
C ILE A 8 -0.66 -26.20 9.02
N ILE A 9 -1.34 -26.36 10.16
CA ILE A 9 -2.81 -26.34 10.23
C ILE A 9 -3.34 -24.97 9.80
N GLY A 10 -2.68 -23.88 10.21
CA GLY A 10 -3.02 -22.52 9.78
C GLY A 10 -2.86 -22.32 8.27
N ILE A 11 -1.76 -22.82 7.68
CA ILE A 11 -1.54 -22.76 6.23
C ILE A 11 -2.59 -23.56 5.46
N ILE A 12 -2.91 -24.77 5.92
CA ILE A 12 -3.92 -25.63 5.30
C ILE A 12 -5.29 -24.96 5.35
N LEU A 13 -5.66 -24.37 6.50
CA LEU A 13 -6.93 -23.65 6.65
C LEU A 13 -6.99 -22.40 5.75
N PHE A 14 -5.87 -21.68 5.61
CA PHE A 14 -5.77 -20.52 4.73
C PHE A 14 -5.86 -20.90 3.25
N LEU A 15 -5.18 -21.95 2.81
CA LEU A 15 -5.30 -22.48 1.46
C LEU A 15 -6.72 -23.00 1.18
N LEU A 16 -7.35 -23.65 2.15
CA LEU A 16 -8.75 -24.09 2.04
C LEU A 16 -9.69 -22.89 1.87
N LEU A 17 -9.47 -21.80 2.62
CA LEU A 17 -10.23 -20.56 2.45
C LEU A 17 -10.01 -19.91 1.08
N ILE A 18 -8.79 -19.93 0.53
CA ILE A 18 -8.51 -19.46 -0.84
C ILE A 18 -9.27 -20.30 -1.86
N VAL A 19 -9.25 -21.63 -1.73
CA VAL A 19 -9.96 -22.53 -2.63
C VAL A 19 -11.47 -22.29 -2.54
N VAL A 20 -12.03 -22.24 -1.34
CA VAL A 20 -13.47 -21.93 -1.13
C VAL A 20 -13.82 -20.55 -1.69
N SER A 21 -12.96 -19.55 -1.53
CA SER A 21 -13.15 -18.22 -2.11
C SER A 21 -13.22 -18.29 -3.63
N ILE A 22 -12.23 -18.92 -4.28
CA ILE A 22 -12.18 -19.03 -5.75
C ILE A 22 -13.42 -19.75 -6.29
N PHE A 23 -13.83 -20.86 -5.66
CA PHE A 23 -15.01 -21.61 -6.06
C PHE A 23 -16.33 -20.92 -5.71
N SER A 24 -16.36 -20.04 -4.70
CA SER A 24 -17.55 -19.26 -4.35
C SER A 24 -17.72 -18.02 -5.23
N THR A 25 -16.65 -17.51 -5.86
CA THR A 25 -16.69 -16.32 -6.72
C THR A 25 -16.92 -16.67 -8.20
N SER A 26 -16.75 -17.93 -8.62
CA SER A 26 -16.89 -18.30 -10.05
C SER A 26 -18.29 -18.13 -10.64
N ASN A 27 -19.30 -17.87 -9.81
CA ASN A 27 -20.70 -17.71 -10.24
C ASN A 27 -21.27 -16.31 -9.97
N THR A 28 -20.47 -15.33 -9.55
CA THR A 28 -20.97 -13.94 -9.49
C THR A 28 -21.03 -13.41 -10.93
N PRO A 29 -22.20 -12.98 -11.43
CA PRO A 29 -22.30 -12.35 -12.73
C PRO A 29 -21.25 -11.24 -12.86
N GLU A 30 -20.61 -11.15 -14.01
CA GLU A 30 -19.69 -10.05 -14.31
C GLU A 30 -20.46 -8.74 -14.09
N GLN A 31 -19.96 -7.91 -13.17
CA GLN A 31 -20.61 -6.64 -12.84
C GLN A 31 -20.26 -5.64 -13.93
N TYR A 32 -21.25 -5.32 -14.77
CA TYR A 32 -21.12 -4.27 -15.76
C TYR A 32 -21.62 -2.94 -15.19
N PRO A 33 -20.99 -1.81 -15.53
CA PRO A 33 -21.57 -0.50 -15.30
C PRO A 33 -22.97 -0.41 -15.93
N ALA A 34 -23.88 0.31 -15.28
CA ALA A 34 -25.19 0.61 -15.84
C ALA A 34 -25.02 1.43 -17.13
N TYR A 35 -25.95 1.26 -18.07
CA TYR A 35 -26.03 1.97 -19.35
C TYR A 35 -24.85 1.78 -20.32
N LEU A 36 -23.96 0.81 -20.07
CA LEU A 36 -22.91 0.46 -21.03
C LEU A 36 -23.52 -0.21 -22.28
N VAL A 37 -23.10 0.20 -23.47
CA VAL A 37 -23.68 -0.21 -24.76
C VAL A 37 -23.50 -1.70 -25.01
N GLU A 38 -22.33 -2.25 -24.73
CA GLU A 38 -22.05 -3.68 -24.99
C GLU A 38 -22.46 -4.62 -23.85
N SER A 39 -22.98 -4.06 -22.74
CA SER A 39 -23.30 -4.82 -21.54
C SER A 39 -24.54 -5.69 -21.75
N PRO A 40 -24.44 -7.02 -21.53
CA PRO A 40 -25.59 -7.91 -21.50
C PRO A 40 -26.36 -7.88 -20.16
N SER A 41 -25.93 -7.07 -19.18
CA SER A 41 -26.63 -6.87 -17.91
C SER A 41 -28.05 -6.35 -18.14
N PRO A 42 -29.04 -6.65 -17.26
CA PRO A 42 -30.37 -6.02 -17.30
C PRO A 42 -30.31 -4.48 -17.44
N THR A 43 -29.32 -3.87 -16.81
CA THR A 43 -29.08 -2.40 -16.82
C THR A 43 -28.29 -1.87 -18.02
N GLY A 44 -27.86 -2.72 -18.97
CA GLY A 44 -27.09 -2.31 -20.17
C GLY A 44 -27.98 -1.86 -21.34
N LEU A 45 -27.38 -1.32 -22.41
CA LEU A 45 -28.11 -0.82 -23.61
C LEU A 45 -27.97 -1.72 -24.84
N LYS A 46 -27.46 -2.94 -24.67
CA LYS A 46 -27.13 -3.83 -25.77
C LYS A 46 -28.32 -4.17 -26.67
N ALA A 47 -29.52 -4.27 -26.10
CA ALA A 47 -30.75 -4.61 -26.82
C ALA A 47 -31.08 -3.55 -27.87
N ILE A 48 -31.16 -2.27 -27.48
CA ILE A 48 -31.46 -1.17 -28.40
C ILE A 48 -30.36 -0.98 -29.43
N TYR A 49 -29.10 -1.00 -29.01
CA TYR A 49 -27.96 -0.85 -29.91
C TYR A 49 -27.94 -1.95 -30.98
N THR A 50 -28.10 -3.21 -30.56
CA THR A 50 -28.12 -4.35 -31.49
C THR A 50 -29.35 -4.33 -32.39
N TYR A 51 -30.49 -3.84 -31.90
CA TYR A 51 -31.69 -3.70 -32.72
C TYR A 51 -31.47 -2.69 -33.83
N LEU A 52 -30.95 -1.51 -33.51
CA LEU A 52 -30.69 -0.46 -34.51
C LEU A 52 -29.64 -0.93 -35.54
N ASP A 53 -28.53 -1.51 -35.10
CA ASP A 53 -27.49 -2.07 -35.98
C ASP A 53 -28.05 -3.10 -36.96
N LYS A 54 -28.86 -4.05 -36.47
CA LYS A 54 -29.45 -5.11 -37.31
C LYS A 54 -30.54 -4.63 -38.26
N ASN A 55 -31.18 -3.51 -37.96
CA ASN A 55 -32.24 -2.93 -38.80
C ASN A 55 -31.69 -1.88 -39.78
N GLY A 56 -30.37 -1.72 -39.87
CA GLY A 56 -29.72 -0.92 -40.92
C GLY A 56 -29.53 0.56 -40.58
N TYR A 57 -29.69 0.95 -39.32
CA TYR A 57 -29.29 2.28 -38.85
C TYR A 57 -27.76 2.35 -38.72
N ASP A 58 -27.14 3.46 -39.10
CA ASP A 58 -25.70 3.68 -38.85
C ASP A 58 -25.49 4.04 -37.38
N VAL A 59 -25.18 3.03 -36.56
CA VAL A 59 -24.96 3.18 -35.12
C VAL A 59 -23.49 3.04 -34.74
N SER A 60 -23.02 3.93 -33.88
CA SER A 60 -21.69 3.81 -33.26
C SER A 60 -21.73 4.12 -31.78
N LYS A 61 -20.76 3.59 -31.04
CA LYS A 61 -20.45 4.04 -29.68
C LYS A 61 -19.21 4.91 -29.72
N GLU A 62 -19.20 6.00 -28.96
CA GLU A 62 -18.04 6.89 -28.87
C GLU A 62 -17.77 7.24 -27.41
N ASP A 63 -16.49 7.14 -27.02
CA ASP A 63 -16.00 7.46 -25.66
C ASP A 63 -15.30 8.83 -25.61
N THR A 64 -15.47 9.65 -26.66
CA THR A 64 -14.90 10.98 -26.79
C THR A 64 -15.98 12.05 -26.86
N LEU A 65 -15.61 13.28 -26.49
CA LEU A 65 -16.46 14.47 -26.69
C LEU A 65 -16.93 14.58 -28.15
N PRO A 66 -18.12 15.15 -28.39
CA PRO A 66 -18.69 15.24 -29.72
C PRO A 66 -17.78 15.95 -30.71
N THR A 67 -17.69 15.40 -31.91
CA THR A 67 -17.11 16.09 -33.06
C THR A 67 -18.17 16.91 -33.79
N MET A 68 -17.75 17.99 -34.43
CA MET A 68 -18.57 18.92 -35.20
C MET A 68 -18.98 18.35 -36.57
N THR A 69 -19.74 17.26 -36.55
CA THR A 69 -20.38 16.61 -37.71
C THR A 69 -21.85 16.97 -37.72
N LYS A 70 -22.46 17.37 -38.85
CA LYS A 70 -23.88 17.72 -38.92
C LYS A 70 -24.78 16.48 -39.08
N GLU A 71 -26.08 16.63 -38.78
CA GLU A 71 -27.13 15.62 -39.01
C GLU A 71 -26.93 14.32 -38.22
N THR A 72 -26.29 14.42 -37.04
CA THR A 72 -26.01 13.28 -36.17
C THR A 72 -26.83 13.33 -34.88
N LEU A 73 -27.45 12.20 -34.54
CA LEU A 73 -28.15 12.00 -33.27
C LEU A 73 -27.19 11.42 -32.24
N ARG A 74 -27.00 12.11 -31.12
CA ARG A 74 -26.17 11.63 -30.01
C ARG A 74 -27.01 11.39 -28.76
N ILE A 75 -26.93 10.18 -28.21
CA ILE A 75 -27.73 9.73 -27.06
C ILE A 75 -26.84 9.69 -25.82
N LEU A 76 -27.17 10.51 -24.83
CA LEU A 76 -26.54 10.56 -23.52
C LEU A 76 -27.48 9.89 -22.52
N VAL A 77 -27.06 8.75 -21.96
CA VAL A 77 -27.87 8.00 -21.00
C VAL A 77 -27.32 8.15 -19.59
N ASN A 78 -28.12 8.81 -18.75
CA ASN A 78 -27.87 9.17 -17.36
C ASN A 78 -26.44 9.70 -17.07
N PRO A 79 -25.95 10.72 -17.81
CA PRO A 79 -24.63 11.29 -17.55
C PRO A 79 -24.58 11.92 -16.14
N PRO A 80 -23.41 11.98 -15.49
CA PRO A 80 -23.25 12.76 -14.27
C PRO A 80 -23.41 14.25 -14.58
N VAL A 81 -23.72 15.05 -13.56
CA VAL A 81 -23.70 16.51 -13.71
C VAL A 81 -22.27 16.95 -14.00
N PHE A 82 -22.06 17.72 -15.06
CA PHE A 82 -20.74 18.17 -15.48
C PHE A 82 -20.21 19.22 -14.49
N THR A 83 -19.09 18.94 -13.84
CA THR A 83 -18.43 19.93 -12.96
C THR A 83 -17.65 20.97 -13.76
N ASP A 84 -17.18 20.58 -14.95
CA ASP A 84 -16.47 21.45 -15.87
C ASP A 84 -17.43 21.99 -16.92
N GLN A 85 -17.69 23.29 -16.86
CA GLN A 85 -18.61 23.98 -17.76
C GLN A 85 -18.12 23.98 -19.22
N THR A 86 -16.83 23.72 -19.47
CA THR A 86 -16.32 23.57 -20.84
C THR A 86 -16.88 22.32 -21.53
N ILE A 87 -17.15 21.25 -20.79
CA ILE A 87 -17.75 20.02 -21.34
C ILE A 87 -19.19 20.27 -21.77
N GLU A 88 -19.99 20.90 -20.91
CA GLU A 88 -21.37 21.25 -21.22
C GLU A 88 -21.46 22.18 -22.42
N ASN A 89 -20.59 23.20 -22.48
CA ASN A 89 -20.50 24.09 -23.64
C ASN A 89 -20.15 23.35 -24.94
N HIS A 90 -19.32 22.32 -24.87
CA HIS A 90 -18.95 21.50 -26.05
C HIS A 90 -20.16 20.73 -26.60
N TYR A 91 -21.04 20.22 -25.73
CA TYR A 91 -22.30 19.62 -26.14
C TYR A 91 -23.29 20.67 -26.67
N LEU A 92 -23.36 21.85 -26.05
CA LEU A 92 -24.20 22.95 -26.55
C LEU A 92 -23.76 23.44 -27.94
N ASP A 93 -22.45 23.55 -28.17
CA ASP A 93 -21.90 23.93 -29.47
C ASP A 93 -22.21 22.87 -30.53
N TYR A 94 -22.11 21.58 -30.18
CA TYR A 94 -22.52 20.49 -31.05
C TYR A 94 -23.99 20.58 -31.47
N ILE A 95 -24.90 20.90 -30.54
CA ILE A 95 -26.33 21.09 -30.87
C ILE A 95 -26.49 22.31 -31.80
N ARG A 96 -25.85 23.44 -31.48
CA ARG A 96 -25.95 24.69 -32.26
C ARG A 96 -25.55 24.53 -33.72
N GLU A 97 -24.66 23.59 -34.03
CA GLU A 97 -24.22 23.30 -35.41
C GLU A 97 -25.22 22.50 -36.25
N GLY A 98 -26.36 22.09 -35.68
CA GLY A 98 -27.41 21.37 -36.40
C GLY A 98 -27.52 19.90 -36.04
N ASN A 99 -27.05 19.51 -34.85
CA ASN A 99 -27.16 18.14 -34.36
C ASN A 99 -28.23 17.99 -33.29
N THR A 100 -28.69 16.75 -33.12
CA THR A 100 -29.64 16.43 -32.06
C THR A 100 -28.95 15.69 -30.93
N ILE A 101 -29.18 16.16 -29.71
CA ILE A 101 -28.82 15.42 -28.50
C ILE A 101 -30.09 14.90 -27.85
N VAL A 102 -30.11 13.60 -27.54
CA VAL A 102 -31.09 13.00 -26.62
C VAL A 102 -30.43 12.83 -25.26
N LEU A 103 -30.90 13.59 -24.27
CA LEU A 103 -30.53 13.44 -22.87
C LEU A 103 -31.59 12.60 -22.16
N ALA A 104 -31.30 11.31 -21.97
CA ALA A 104 -32.12 10.44 -21.14
C ALA A 104 -31.58 10.46 -19.71
N LYS A 105 -32.26 11.09 -18.75
CA LYS A 105 -31.73 11.27 -17.38
C LYS A 105 -32.86 11.39 -16.35
N GLU A 106 -32.75 10.63 -15.26
CA GLU A 106 -33.76 10.59 -14.18
C GLU A 106 -34.07 11.98 -13.60
N ASN A 107 -33.04 12.78 -13.36
CA ASN A 107 -33.16 14.18 -12.98
C ASN A 107 -32.11 15.03 -13.71
N PRO A 108 -32.49 15.79 -14.75
CA PRO A 108 -31.60 16.65 -15.51
C PRO A 108 -31.30 18.02 -14.88
N ASP A 109 -31.75 18.30 -13.65
CA ASP A 109 -31.43 19.56 -12.95
C ASP A 109 -29.93 19.87 -13.00
N GLY A 110 -29.62 21.09 -13.42
CA GLY A 110 -28.23 21.56 -13.51
C GLY A 110 -27.48 21.11 -14.76
N LEU A 111 -28.15 20.50 -15.73
CA LEU A 111 -27.63 20.28 -17.09
C LEU A 111 -28.46 21.08 -18.09
N PHE A 112 -27.78 21.76 -19.04
CA PHE A 112 -28.39 22.47 -20.16
C PHE A 112 -29.48 23.48 -19.77
N ASN A 113 -29.37 24.06 -18.57
CA ASN A 113 -30.37 24.95 -18.00
C ASN A 113 -31.78 24.32 -17.99
N LEU A 114 -31.86 23.04 -17.64
CA LEU A 114 -33.10 22.31 -17.38
C LEU A 114 -33.46 22.41 -15.91
N GLU A 115 -34.77 22.51 -15.66
CA GLU A 115 -35.36 22.58 -14.33
C GLU A 115 -36.41 21.49 -14.19
N THR A 116 -36.51 20.92 -13.01
CA THR A 116 -37.50 19.90 -12.66
C THR A 116 -38.20 20.21 -11.35
N GLU A 117 -39.41 19.67 -11.22
CA GLU A 117 -40.19 19.72 -9.99
C GLU A 117 -40.55 18.32 -9.50
N TYR A 118 -40.59 18.13 -8.19
CA TYR A 118 -40.97 16.85 -7.59
C TYR A 118 -42.47 16.61 -7.71
N THR A 119 -42.84 15.43 -8.19
CA THR A 119 -44.23 14.97 -8.15
C THR A 119 -44.64 14.69 -6.70
N MET A 120 -45.56 15.51 -6.18
CA MET A 120 -46.12 15.37 -4.82
C MET A 120 -47.06 14.14 -4.66
N THR A 121 -47.32 13.44 -5.76
CA THR A 121 -48.41 12.46 -5.88
C THR A 121 -47.99 11.04 -5.46
N GLU A 122 -46.69 10.74 -5.42
CA GLU A 122 -46.20 9.40 -5.09
C GLU A 122 -45.48 9.37 -3.73
N THR A 123 -45.87 8.42 -2.89
CA THR A 123 -45.15 8.18 -1.64
C THR A 123 -43.83 7.53 -2.01
N PHE A 124 -42.68 8.04 -1.56
CA PHE A 124 -41.31 7.52 -1.85
C PHE A 124 -41.07 6.01 -1.60
N ASN A 125 -42.09 5.24 -1.17
CA ASN A 125 -42.04 3.81 -0.88
C ASN A 125 -43.10 2.98 -1.65
N SER A 126 -43.83 3.53 -2.63
CA SER A 126 -44.69 2.73 -3.52
C SER A 126 -43.90 2.20 -4.70
N GLU A 127 -44.15 0.94 -5.07
CA GLU A 127 -43.68 0.36 -6.33
C GLU A 127 -44.18 1.21 -7.51
N PRO A 128 -43.36 1.43 -8.56
CA PRO A 128 -43.78 2.18 -9.74
C PRO A 128 -45.06 1.58 -10.32
N GLN A 129 -46.03 2.43 -10.68
CA GLN A 129 -47.28 2.01 -11.29
C GLN A 129 -47.35 2.43 -12.75
N THR A 130 -47.98 1.59 -13.57
CA THR A 130 -48.21 1.92 -14.96
C THR A 130 -49.14 3.14 -15.07
N THR A 131 -48.78 4.08 -15.93
CA THR A 131 -49.59 5.26 -16.26
C THR A 131 -49.87 5.33 -17.76
N GLU A 132 -50.82 6.17 -18.14
CA GLU A 132 -51.08 6.56 -19.51
C GLU A 132 -50.33 7.87 -19.77
N ALA A 133 -49.43 7.86 -20.76
CA ALA A 133 -48.72 9.04 -21.23
C ALA A 133 -49.25 9.44 -22.61
N ASP A 134 -49.47 10.73 -22.82
CA ASP A 134 -49.92 11.29 -24.09
C ASP A 134 -48.72 11.72 -24.93
N TYR A 135 -48.61 11.13 -26.13
CA TYR A 135 -47.70 11.54 -27.18
C TYR A 135 -48.52 12.18 -28.30
N GLN A 136 -48.63 13.51 -28.32
CA GLN A 136 -49.32 14.26 -29.37
C GLN A 136 -50.76 13.75 -29.67
N GLY A 137 -51.50 13.31 -28.64
CA GLY A 137 -52.84 12.73 -28.76
C GLY A 137 -52.90 11.21 -28.94
N GLU A 138 -51.77 10.52 -29.04
CA GLU A 138 -51.67 9.06 -28.93
C GLU A 138 -51.40 8.66 -27.47
N THR A 139 -52.25 7.80 -26.91
CA THR A 139 -52.08 7.29 -25.55
C THR A 139 -51.15 6.07 -25.54
N LEU A 140 -50.03 6.18 -24.82
CA LEU A 140 -49.06 5.12 -24.61
C LEU A 140 -49.13 4.65 -23.16
N LYS A 141 -49.13 3.33 -22.94
CA LYS A 141 -49.04 2.76 -21.60
C LYS A 141 -47.57 2.62 -21.23
N VAL A 142 -47.14 3.31 -20.18
CA VAL A 142 -45.73 3.35 -19.77
C VAL A 142 -45.58 3.13 -18.26
N LEU A 143 -44.38 2.73 -17.83
CA LEU A 143 -44.01 2.61 -16.43
C LEU A 143 -42.96 3.70 -16.10
N PRO A 144 -43.38 4.85 -15.56
CA PRO A 144 -42.47 5.91 -15.15
C PRO A 144 -41.74 5.50 -13.87
N ASN A 145 -40.42 5.74 -13.83
CA ASN A 145 -39.58 5.55 -12.66
C ASN A 145 -39.14 6.89 -12.05
N SER A 146 -39.26 8.00 -12.79
CA SER A 146 -38.84 9.30 -12.31
C SER A 146 -39.88 9.95 -11.39
N PHE A 147 -39.40 10.45 -10.24
CA PHE A 147 -40.18 11.20 -9.25
C PHE A 147 -40.23 12.70 -9.54
N VAL A 148 -39.67 13.15 -10.66
CA VAL A 148 -39.66 14.55 -11.07
C VAL A 148 -40.34 14.73 -12.42
N ARG A 149 -40.78 15.95 -12.72
CA ARG A 149 -41.31 16.36 -14.03
C ARG A 149 -40.56 17.57 -14.53
N LEU A 150 -40.45 17.69 -15.85
CA LEU A 150 -39.75 18.81 -16.49
C LEU A 150 -40.58 20.08 -16.34
N VAL A 151 -39.94 21.16 -15.88
CA VAL A 151 -40.52 22.49 -15.92
C VAL A 151 -40.30 23.04 -17.34
N THR A 152 -41.39 23.22 -18.07
CA THR A 152 -41.38 23.68 -19.45
C THR A 152 -41.26 25.20 -19.54
N ASN A 153 -40.47 25.68 -20.49
CA ASN A 153 -40.38 27.09 -20.90
C ASN A 153 -41.18 27.35 -22.19
N ASP A 154 -41.36 28.62 -22.55
CA ASP A 154 -42.08 29.03 -23.77
C ASP A 154 -41.45 28.48 -25.08
N ASP A 155 -40.16 28.16 -25.05
CA ASP A 155 -39.39 27.61 -26.19
C ASP A 155 -39.37 26.07 -26.21
N ASP A 156 -40.03 25.40 -25.24
CA ASP A 156 -40.06 23.94 -25.16
C ASP A 156 -41.29 23.36 -25.85
N ASN A 157 -41.06 22.37 -26.70
CA ASN A 157 -42.10 21.53 -27.27
C ASN A 157 -42.27 20.28 -26.40
N VAL A 158 -43.44 20.11 -25.78
CA VAL A 158 -43.73 18.92 -24.98
C VAL A 158 -44.00 17.74 -25.92
N LEU A 159 -43.16 16.71 -25.83
CA LEU A 159 -43.27 15.52 -26.67
C LEU A 159 -44.09 14.42 -26.00
N LEU A 160 -43.89 14.23 -24.69
CA LEU A 160 -44.57 13.21 -23.90
C LEU A 160 -44.94 13.79 -22.54
N GLU A 161 -46.20 13.69 -22.17
CA GLU A 161 -46.70 14.12 -20.86
C GLU A 161 -47.53 13.02 -20.20
N ASP A 162 -47.53 12.99 -18.88
CA ASP A 162 -48.43 12.15 -18.11
C ASP A 162 -49.30 13.00 -17.17
N ASN A 163 -50.10 12.33 -16.34
CA ASN A 163 -50.96 12.98 -15.36
C ASN A 163 -50.24 13.85 -14.32
N ALA A 164 -48.91 13.72 -14.18
CA ALA A 164 -48.11 14.49 -13.25
C ALA A 164 -47.32 15.62 -13.94
N GLY A 165 -47.10 15.57 -15.25
CA GLY A 165 -46.49 16.65 -16.04
C GLY A 165 -45.69 16.16 -17.24
N ALA A 166 -44.82 17.02 -17.76
CA ALA A 166 -43.96 16.69 -18.89
C ALA A 166 -42.88 15.66 -18.51
N VAL A 167 -42.84 14.55 -19.27
CA VAL A 167 -41.87 13.44 -19.13
C VAL A 167 -40.76 13.57 -20.17
N ALA A 168 -41.10 14.07 -21.37
CA ALA A 168 -40.13 14.38 -22.41
C ALA A 168 -40.47 15.69 -23.12
N ILE A 169 -39.42 16.47 -23.42
CA ILE A 169 -39.52 17.74 -24.16
C ILE A 169 -38.47 17.79 -25.25
N GLU A 170 -38.71 18.61 -26.25
CA GLU A 170 -37.73 19.04 -27.24
C GLU A 170 -37.52 20.55 -27.11
N ARG A 171 -36.26 20.97 -27.09
CA ARG A 171 -35.84 22.36 -27.08
C ARG A 171 -34.95 22.63 -28.28
N GLU A 172 -35.35 23.59 -29.12
CA GLU A 172 -34.50 24.05 -30.23
C GLU A 172 -33.34 24.89 -29.69
N ILE A 173 -32.11 24.59 -30.13
CA ILE A 173 -30.91 25.34 -29.76
C ILE A 173 -30.06 25.56 -31.01
N GLY A 174 -30.11 26.78 -31.57
CA GLY A 174 -29.39 27.10 -32.80
C GLY A 174 -30.03 26.42 -34.01
N GLU A 175 -29.26 25.62 -34.76
CA GLU A 175 -29.76 24.84 -35.91
C GLU A 175 -30.20 23.42 -35.53
N GLY A 176 -29.96 22.98 -34.29
CA GLY A 176 -30.25 21.62 -33.82
C GLY A 176 -31.23 21.58 -32.65
N SER A 177 -31.40 20.40 -32.06
CA SER A 177 -32.37 20.18 -30.98
C SER A 177 -31.80 19.40 -29.79
N LEU A 178 -32.29 19.73 -28.59
CA LEU A 178 -32.08 18.98 -27.36
C LEU A 178 -33.39 18.30 -26.99
N ILE A 179 -33.43 16.98 -27.08
CA ILE A 179 -34.53 16.15 -26.63
C ILE A 179 -34.18 15.63 -25.24
N VAL A 180 -35.06 15.85 -24.27
CA VAL A 180 -34.86 15.42 -22.88
C VAL A 180 -35.90 14.37 -22.55
N LEU A 181 -35.48 13.26 -21.96
CA LEU A 181 -36.33 12.17 -21.51
C LEU A 181 -36.00 11.83 -20.06
N LEU A 182 -37.00 11.88 -19.17
CA LEU A 182 -36.78 11.59 -17.74
C LEU A 182 -36.60 10.10 -17.41
N GLU A 183 -36.75 9.21 -18.37
CA GLU A 183 -36.84 7.76 -18.19
C GLU A 183 -35.67 7.01 -18.87
N PRO A 184 -34.42 7.13 -18.39
CA PRO A 184 -33.29 6.41 -18.99
C PRO A 184 -33.40 4.90 -18.84
N ALA A 185 -34.12 4.41 -17.82
CA ALA A 185 -34.37 3.00 -17.60
C ALA A 185 -35.06 2.34 -18.82
N TRP A 186 -35.89 3.08 -19.56
CA TRP A 186 -36.58 2.56 -20.74
C TRP A 186 -35.63 2.11 -21.85
N LEU A 187 -34.40 2.64 -21.93
CA LEU A 187 -33.41 2.20 -22.92
C LEU A 187 -32.70 0.88 -22.52
N THR A 188 -32.88 0.40 -21.28
CA THR A 188 -32.14 -0.74 -20.75
C THR A 188 -32.67 -2.09 -21.27
N ASN A 189 -31.81 -3.10 -21.26
CA ASN A 189 -32.15 -4.47 -21.67
C ASN A 189 -33.35 -5.05 -20.92
N GLU A 190 -33.55 -4.66 -19.66
CA GLU A 190 -34.65 -5.11 -18.81
C GLU A 190 -35.98 -4.48 -19.21
N HIS A 191 -36.01 -3.14 -19.35
CA HIS A 191 -37.27 -2.40 -19.44
C HIS A 191 -37.68 -2.03 -20.86
N ILE A 192 -36.82 -2.13 -21.87
CA ILE A 192 -37.12 -1.65 -23.22
C ILE A 192 -38.36 -2.29 -23.85
N THR A 193 -38.62 -3.58 -23.56
CA THR A 193 -39.79 -4.31 -24.08
C THR A 193 -40.99 -4.28 -23.14
N GLU A 194 -40.91 -3.59 -22.00
CA GLU A 194 -42.02 -3.48 -21.07
C GLU A 194 -43.02 -2.42 -21.57
N TYR A 195 -44.31 -2.77 -21.52
CA TYR A 195 -45.41 -1.91 -21.97
C TYR A 195 -45.13 -1.29 -23.36
N ASP A 196 -45.38 0.00 -23.53
CA ASP A 196 -45.16 0.71 -24.79
C ASP A 196 -43.84 1.50 -24.80
N HIS A 197 -42.86 1.15 -23.94
CA HIS A 197 -41.57 1.87 -23.86
C HIS A 197 -40.84 1.92 -25.21
N THR A 198 -40.79 0.80 -25.93
CA THR A 198 -40.17 0.77 -27.27
C THR A 198 -40.86 1.78 -28.20
N GLN A 199 -42.19 1.77 -28.25
CA GLN A 199 -42.93 2.71 -29.10
C GLN A 199 -42.68 4.16 -28.69
N ALA A 200 -42.70 4.46 -27.39
CA ALA A 200 -42.38 5.79 -26.88
C ALA A 200 -40.97 6.24 -27.32
N LEU A 201 -39.95 5.38 -27.21
CA LEU A 201 -38.59 5.72 -27.61
C LEU A 201 -38.47 6.01 -29.12
N PHE A 202 -39.13 5.23 -29.98
CA PHE A 202 -39.11 5.44 -31.43
C PHE A 202 -39.92 6.66 -31.87
N ASN A 203 -40.97 7.02 -31.12
CA ASN A 203 -41.74 8.24 -31.34
C ASN A 203 -40.97 9.50 -30.90
N LEU A 204 -40.15 9.38 -29.84
CA LEU A 204 -39.41 10.49 -29.26
C LEU A 204 -38.07 10.78 -29.94
N MET A 205 -37.39 9.74 -30.44
CA MET A 205 -36.03 9.88 -30.99
C MET A 205 -36.06 9.84 -32.53
N PRO A 206 -35.43 10.81 -33.22
CA PRO A 206 -35.45 10.90 -34.67
C PRO A 206 -34.46 9.92 -35.33
N PHE A 207 -34.57 8.63 -35.02
CA PHE A 207 -33.65 7.59 -35.52
C PHE A 207 -33.62 7.52 -37.06
N GLU A 208 -34.76 7.71 -37.72
CA GLU A 208 -34.88 7.63 -39.19
C GLU A 208 -34.42 8.88 -39.92
N GLU A 209 -34.47 10.04 -39.24
CA GLU A 209 -34.08 11.33 -39.82
C GLU A 209 -32.58 11.62 -39.68
N SER A 210 -31.90 10.86 -38.81
CA SER A 210 -30.49 11.05 -38.50
C SER A 210 -29.60 10.24 -39.43
N GLU A 211 -28.53 10.84 -39.96
CA GLU A 211 -27.56 10.12 -40.80
C GLU A 211 -26.81 9.06 -39.97
N LYS A 212 -26.49 9.40 -38.72
CA LYS A 212 -25.75 8.55 -37.79
C LYS A 212 -26.26 8.71 -36.37
N VAL A 213 -26.37 7.59 -35.66
CA VAL A 213 -26.81 7.50 -34.26
C VAL A 213 -25.61 7.11 -33.38
N ILE A 214 -25.26 7.97 -32.44
CA ILE A 214 -24.08 7.84 -31.59
C ILE A 214 -24.52 7.62 -30.14
N PHE A 215 -24.15 6.49 -29.56
CA PHE A 215 -24.27 6.28 -28.12
C PHE A 215 -23.03 6.85 -27.42
N ASP A 216 -23.24 7.86 -26.57
CA ASP A 216 -22.16 8.57 -25.88
C ASP A 216 -21.76 7.83 -24.58
N GLU A 217 -20.55 7.29 -24.56
CA GLU A 217 -19.95 6.65 -23.38
C GLU A 217 -18.87 7.54 -22.73
N TYR A 218 -18.63 8.76 -23.23
CA TYR A 218 -17.62 9.67 -22.66
C TYR A 218 -17.91 9.95 -21.19
N SER A 219 -19.17 10.14 -20.84
CA SER A 219 -19.59 10.37 -19.46
C SER A 219 -19.30 9.19 -18.52
N LEU A 220 -19.39 7.95 -19.01
CA LEU A 220 -19.06 6.73 -18.26
C LEU A 220 -17.55 6.56 -18.08
N THR A 221 -16.75 6.90 -19.09
CA THR A 221 -15.28 6.77 -19.04
C THR A 221 -14.64 7.89 -18.23
N ALA A 222 -15.08 9.15 -18.42
CA ALA A 222 -14.56 10.33 -17.73
C ALA A 222 -14.89 10.34 -16.23
N SER A 223 -16.02 9.75 -15.82
CA SER A 223 -16.39 9.58 -14.39
C SER A 223 -15.58 8.48 -13.67
N GLY A 224 -14.62 7.84 -14.35
CA GLY A 224 -13.81 6.76 -13.78
C GLY A 224 -14.57 5.44 -13.66
N GLY A 225 -15.66 5.28 -14.42
CA GLY A 225 -16.65 4.21 -14.33
C GLY A 225 -16.19 2.82 -14.78
N LEU A 226 -14.90 2.58 -14.99
CA LEU A 226 -14.37 1.23 -15.17
C LEU A 226 -13.90 0.69 -13.81
N VAL A 227 -14.89 0.18 -13.07
CA VAL A 227 -14.74 -0.70 -11.89
C VAL A 227 -13.95 -0.07 -10.74
N SER A 228 -14.68 0.41 -9.72
CA SER A 228 -14.09 0.70 -8.40
C SER A 228 -13.18 -0.47 -8.00
N HIS A 229 -11.92 -0.21 -7.68
CA HIS A 229 -10.96 -1.26 -7.30
C HIS A 229 -11.40 -2.06 -6.06
N PHE A 230 -12.42 -1.55 -5.34
CA PHE A 230 -13.09 -2.20 -4.22
C PHE A 230 -14.30 -3.08 -4.61
N GLY A 231 -14.67 -3.12 -5.89
CA GLY A 231 -15.72 -4.00 -6.44
C GLY A 231 -15.20 -5.34 -6.99
N LEU A 232 -13.86 -5.52 -7.03
CA LEU A 232 -13.22 -6.73 -7.54
C LEU A 232 -13.45 -7.96 -6.64
N TYR A 233 -13.77 -7.74 -5.36
CA TYR A 233 -14.00 -8.83 -4.40
C TYR A 233 -15.30 -8.60 -3.63
N PRO A 234 -16.00 -9.68 -3.23
CA PRO A 234 -17.17 -9.56 -2.37
C PRO A 234 -16.85 -8.84 -1.04
N GLY A 235 -17.80 -8.07 -0.50
CA GLY A 235 -17.63 -7.29 0.74
C GLY A 235 -17.07 -8.07 1.93
N TRP A 236 -17.42 -9.36 2.05
CA TRP A 236 -16.92 -10.25 3.11
C TRP A 236 -15.41 -10.53 3.01
N ALA A 237 -14.82 -10.49 1.81
CA ALA A 237 -13.40 -10.74 1.60
C ALA A 237 -12.56 -9.63 2.26
N TYR A 238 -13.02 -8.38 2.20
CA TYR A 238 -12.38 -7.25 2.89
C TYR A 238 -12.46 -7.38 4.41
N VAL A 239 -13.58 -7.88 4.93
CA VAL A 239 -13.73 -8.16 6.37
C VAL A 239 -12.73 -9.23 6.81
N LEU A 240 -12.60 -10.32 6.04
CA LEU A 240 -11.60 -11.37 6.32
C LEU A 240 -10.16 -10.86 6.20
N LEU A 241 -9.87 -9.96 5.25
CA LEU A 241 -8.55 -9.34 5.11
C LEU A 241 -8.20 -8.52 6.35
N VAL A 242 -9.12 -7.68 6.82
CA VAL A 242 -8.90 -6.88 8.04
C VAL A 242 -8.73 -7.78 9.27
N GLN A 243 -9.57 -8.81 9.41
CA GLN A 243 -9.43 -9.79 10.49
C GLN A 243 -8.10 -10.54 10.40
N GLY A 244 -7.66 -10.91 9.20
CA GLY A 244 -6.38 -11.55 8.93
C GLY A 244 -5.19 -10.67 9.32
N ILE A 245 -5.23 -9.38 9.01
CA ILE A 245 -4.22 -8.40 9.45
C ILE A 245 -4.20 -8.32 10.97
N ILE A 246 -5.36 -8.18 11.62
CA ILE A 246 -5.47 -8.10 13.08
C ILE A 246 -4.91 -9.37 13.75
N ILE A 247 -5.30 -10.54 13.26
CA ILE A 247 -4.78 -11.82 13.77
C ILE A 247 -3.27 -11.91 13.54
N THR A 248 -2.77 -11.48 12.38
CA THR A 248 -1.34 -11.45 12.08
C THR A 248 -0.60 -10.53 13.05
N ILE A 249 -1.14 -9.34 13.35
CA ILE A 249 -0.60 -8.44 14.37
C ILE A 249 -0.58 -9.12 15.74
N PHE A 250 -1.66 -9.79 16.16
CA PHE A 250 -1.70 -10.53 17.42
C PHE A 250 -0.71 -11.69 17.47
N ILE A 251 -0.54 -12.42 16.37
CA ILE A 251 0.44 -13.50 16.26
C ILE A 251 1.86 -12.93 16.33
N LEU A 252 2.14 -11.86 15.59
CA LEU A 252 3.43 -11.17 15.62
C LEU A 252 3.71 -10.53 16.98
N TRP A 253 2.70 -10.06 17.68
CA TRP A 253 2.82 -9.56 19.06
C TRP A 253 3.17 -10.71 20.00
N ASN A 254 2.45 -11.84 19.91
CA ASN A 254 2.65 -13.00 20.77
C ASN A 254 3.96 -13.74 20.49
N GLN A 255 4.39 -13.82 19.23
CA GLN A 255 5.65 -14.44 18.81
C GLN A 255 6.83 -13.46 18.84
N GLY A 256 6.53 -12.16 18.86
CA GLY A 256 7.51 -11.10 18.90
C GLY A 256 8.35 -11.22 20.16
N LYS A 257 9.62 -11.62 20.00
CA LYS A 257 10.67 -11.32 20.98
C LYS A 257 10.62 -9.81 21.19
N ARG A 258 10.30 -9.39 22.43
CA ARG A 258 10.19 -8.00 22.87
C ARG A 258 11.07 -7.07 22.03
N PHE A 259 10.44 -6.14 21.30
CA PHE A 259 11.15 -5.08 20.59
C PHE A 259 11.79 -4.17 21.63
N GLY A 260 13.03 -4.50 21.97
CA GLY A 260 13.84 -3.76 22.92
C GLY A 260 15.11 -4.56 23.20
N PRO A 261 16.28 -3.92 23.24
CA PRO A 261 17.47 -4.61 23.72
C PRO A 261 17.17 -5.13 25.13
N ILE A 262 17.47 -6.41 25.35
CA ILE A 262 17.52 -6.95 26.71
C ILE A 262 18.71 -6.23 27.34
N TYR A 263 18.44 -5.18 28.11
CA TYR A 263 19.45 -4.63 29.00
C TYR A 263 19.68 -5.68 30.07
N PRO A 264 20.84 -6.36 30.12
CA PRO A 264 21.14 -7.13 31.30
C PRO A 264 21.06 -6.17 32.48
N VAL A 265 20.31 -6.54 33.53
CA VAL A 265 20.47 -5.87 34.82
C VAL A 265 21.97 -5.91 35.08
N ARG A 266 22.58 -4.75 35.30
CA ARG A 266 24.01 -4.65 35.57
C ARG A 266 24.30 -5.55 36.75
N GLU A 267 24.73 -6.79 36.46
CA GLU A 267 25.27 -7.64 37.50
C GLU A 267 26.43 -6.85 38.06
N GLU A 268 26.43 -6.68 39.37
CA GLU A 268 27.51 -6.09 40.13
C GLU A 268 28.67 -7.09 39.99
N THR A 269 29.35 -7.05 38.85
CA THR A 269 30.55 -7.84 38.61
C THR A 269 31.53 -7.34 39.66
N VAL A 270 31.70 -8.12 40.73
CA VAL A 270 32.72 -7.88 41.72
C VAL A 270 34.00 -7.65 40.93
N ARG A 271 34.54 -6.44 41.03
CA ARG A 271 35.69 -6.00 40.25
C ARG A 271 36.85 -6.91 40.64
N LEU A 272 37.07 -7.98 39.88
CA LEU A 272 38.12 -8.95 40.16
C LEU A 272 39.43 -8.17 40.15
N SER A 273 40.15 -8.19 41.27
CA SER A 273 41.43 -7.48 41.48
C SER A 273 42.42 -7.70 40.31
N ASN A 274 42.27 -8.83 39.62
CA ASN A 274 43.06 -9.26 38.47
C ASN A 274 42.86 -8.40 37.22
N GLU A 275 41.79 -7.61 37.11
CA GLU A 275 41.57 -6.71 35.96
C GLU A 275 42.59 -5.58 35.94
N ARG A 276 42.96 -5.04 37.11
CA ARG A 276 44.02 -4.02 37.22
C ARG A 276 45.38 -4.60 36.80
N LEU A 277 45.71 -5.81 37.25
CA LEU A 277 46.93 -6.53 36.87
C LEU A 277 46.96 -6.78 35.35
N ARG A 278 45.85 -7.25 34.78
CA ARG A 278 45.72 -7.49 33.34
C ARG A 278 45.84 -6.18 32.55
N ALA A 279 45.26 -5.09 33.02
CA ALA A 279 45.36 -3.78 32.39
C ALA A 279 46.81 -3.27 32.38
N ILE A 280 47.53 -3.38 33.50
CA ILE A 280 48.95 -3.00 33.59
C ILE A 280 49.81 -3.88 32.67
N ALA A 281 49.58 -5.20 32.65
CA ALA A 281 50.30 -6.10 31.76
C ALA A 281 50.06 -5.76 30.27
N ILE A 282 48.82 -5.46 29.89
CA ILE A 282 48.47 -5.01 28.54
C ILE A 282 49.11 -3.64 28.23
N TRP A 283 49.12 -2.70 29.18
CA TRP A 283 49.77 -1.40 29.02
C TRP A 283 51.25 -1.55 28.70
N GLN A 284 51.99 -2.34 29.49
CA GLN A 284 53.42 -2.53 29.28
C GLN A 284 53.71 -3.27 27.97
N THR A 285 52.91 -4.29 27.64
CA THR A 285 53.13 -5.11 26.43
C THR A 285 52.74 -4.39 25.14
N LYS A 286 51.61 -3.67 25.10
CA LYS A 286 51.18 -2.89 23.93
C LYS A 286 51.95 -1.57 23.80
N GLY A 287 52.29 -0.94 24.92
CA GLY A 287 53.10 0.29 24.97
C GLY A 287 54.57 0.08 24.63
N LYS A 288 55.01 -1.18 24.43
CA LYS A 288 56.41 -1.57 24.17
C LYS A 288 57.39 -1.09 25.25
N ASN A 289 56.91 -0.92 26.48
CA ASN A 289 57.68 -0.49 27.65
C ASN A 289 58.41 -1.68 28.31
N TYR A 290 59.09 -2.48 27.49
CA TYR A 290 59.71 -3.73 27.94
C TYR A 290 60.86 -3.52 28.93
N HIS A 291 61.67 -2.47 28.70
CA HIS A 291 62.77 -2.12 29.59
C HIS A 291 62.26 -1.79 31.00
N THR A 292 61.31 -0.86 31.10
CA THR A 292 60.70 -0.45 32.36
C THR A 292 60.03 -1.61 33.09
N SER A 293 59.38 -2.52 32.36
CA SER A 293 58.80 -3.71 32.98
C SER A 293 59.85 -4.66 33.58
N ILE A 294 61.03 -4.79 32.96
CA ILE A 294 62.14 -5.59 33.51
C ILE A 294 62.77 -4.90 34.71
N GLU A 295 62.93 -3.57 34.69
CA GLU A 295 63.40 -2.80 35.85
C GLU A 295 62.52 -3.05 37.07
N TYR A 296 61.18 -3.02 36.93
CA TYR A 296 60.27 -3.33 38.04
C TYR A 296 60.39 -4.77 38.53
N GLN A 297 60.55 -5.75 37.63
CA GLN A 297 60.77 -7.15 38.03
C GLN A 297 62.09 -7.32 38.80
N LEU A 298 63.14 -6.62 38.37
CA LEU A 298 64.45 -6.62 39.02
C LEU A 298 64.41 -5.93 40.38
N GLU A 299 63.72 -4.81 40.51
CA GLU A 299 63.50 -4.14 41.81
C GLU A 299 62.75 -5.05 42.79
N TYR A 300 61.69 -5.71 42.31
CA TYR A 300 60.96 -6.67 43.12
C TYR A 300 61.83 -7.86 43.53
N LEU A 301 62.62 -8.41 42.61
CA LEU A 301 63.55 -9.50 42.92
C LEU A 301 64.61 -9.07 43.96
N LYS A 302 65.11 -7.83 43.92
CA LYS A 302 66.01 -7.30 44.96
C LYS A 302 65.35 -7.34 46.33
N GLU A 303 64.08 -6.99 46.42
CA GLU A 303 63.32 -7.00 47.67
C GLU A 303 63.12 -8.42 48.19
N VAL A 304 62.73 -9.35 47.32
CA VAL A 304 62.52 -10.76 47.68
C VAL A 304 63.83 -11.40 48.18
N ILE A 305 64.94 -11.17 47.47
CA ILE A 305 66.27 -11.62 47.89
C ILE A 305 66.70 -10.98 49.23
N ARG A 306 66.36 -9.70 49.45
CA ARG A 306 66.64 -9.02 50.72
C ARG A 306 65.87 -9.65 51.87
N GLN A 307 64.58 -9.92 51.67
CA GLN A 307 63.71 -10.48 52.70
C GLN A 307 64.14 -11.91 53.08
N GLN A 308 64.45 -12.75 52.09
CA GLN A 308 64.75 -14.17 52.32
C GLN A 308 66.19 -14.42 52.76
N TYR A 309 67.16 -13.71 52.17
CA TYR A 309 68.59 -13.95 52.42
C TYR A 309 69.32 -12.81 53.12
N GLY A 310 68.64 -11.71 53.45
CA GLY A 310 69.22 -10.56 54.14
C GLY A 310 70.20 -9.74 53.29
N ILE A 311 70.23 -9.92 51.96
CA ILE A 311 71.24 -9.28 51.10
C ILE A 311 70.86 -7.80 50.83
N PRO A 312 71.68 -6.83 51.24
CA PRO A 312 71.37 -5.40 51.08
C PRO A 312 71.21 -4.91 49.64
N TYR A 313 70.50 -3.79 49.44
CA TYR A 313 70.25 -3.17 48.13
C TYR A 313 71.47 -2.63 47.38
N HIS A 314 72.55 -2.27 48.09
CA HIS A 314 73.72 -1.61 47.51
C HIS A 314 74.66 -2.55 46.75
N HIS A 315 74.49 -3.87 46.88
CA HIS A 315 75.27 -4.85 46.14
C HIS A 315 74.85 -4.93 44.67
N SER A 316 75.85 -5.02 43.79
CA SER A 316 75.68 -5.28 42.36
C SER A 316 74.96 -6.61 42.12
N TRP A 317 74.41 -6.83 40.92
CA TRP A 317 73.74 -8.09 40.61
C TRP A 317 74.72 -9.26 40.65
N LYS A 318 75.98 -9.03 40.24
CA LYS A 318 77.06 -10.01 40.36
C LYS A 318 77.31 -10.43 41.81
N GLU A 319 77.41 -9.48 42.73
CA GLU A 319 77.61 -9.78 44.16
C GLU A 319 76.36 -10.42 44.80
N ARG A 320 75.17 -9.98 44.40
CA ARG A 320 73.90 -10.48 44.93
C ARG A 320 73.68 -11.95 44.57
N LEU A 321 73.84 -12.31 43.30
CA LEU A 321 73.64 -13.69 42.85
C LEU A 321 74.81 -14.60 43.28
N ALA A 322 76.04 -14.09 43.38
CA ALA A 322 77.16 -14.86 43.93
C ALA A 322 76.91 -15.28 45.40
N ARG A 323 76.25 -14.43 46.20
CA ARG A 323 75.87 -14.75 47.59
C ARG A 323 74.69 -15.72 47.71
N MET A 324 74.04 -16.04 46.59
CA MET A 324 73.02 -17.10 46.49
C MET A 324 73.61 -18.45 46.04
N GLU A 325 74.89 -18.49 45.68
CA GLU A 325 75.56 -19.73 45.30
C GLU A 325 75.53 -20.72 46.47
N GLY A 326 75.06 -21.95 46.22
CA GLY A 326 74.88 -22.99 47.24
C GLY A 326 73.60 -22.89 48.07
N LYS A 327 72.76 -21.87 47.85
CA LYS A 327 71.42 -21.72 48.46
C LYS A 327 70.27 -22.01 47.50
N THR A 328 70.58 -22.26 46.23
CA THR A 328 69.62 -22.57 45.17
C THR A 328 69.74 -24.06 44.82
N GLU A 329 68.61 -24.74 44.61
CA GLU A 329 68.61 -26.18 44.35
C GLU A 329 68.74 -26.48 42.85
N THR A 330 68.20 -25.61 41.98
CA THR A 330 68.10 -25.90 40.55
C THR A 330 69.03 -25.09 39.63
N ILE A 331 69.62 -23.99 40.12
CA ILE A 331 70.44 -23.08 39.30
C ILE A 331 71.92 -23.25 39.65
N SER A 332 72.74 -23.61 38.66
CA SER A 332 74.18 -23.74 38.88
C SER A 332 74.83 -22.38 39.14
N ALA A 333 75.90 -22.34 39.96
CA ALA A 333 76.65 -21.11 40.24
C ALA A 333 77.15 -20.41 38.96
N LYS A 334 77.56 -21.19 37.95
CA LYS A 334 77.96 -20.65 36.63
C LYS A 334 76.79 -19.98 35.91
N GLU A 335 75.60 -20.55 35.98
CA GLU A 335 74.38 -19.98 35.38
C GLU A 335 73.96 -18.70 36.10
N LEU A 336 74.03 -18.64 37.43
CA LEU A 336 73.81 -17.42 38.22
C LEU A 336 74.78 -16.30 37.83
N GLY A 337 76.08 -16.60 37.68
CA GLY A 337 77.08 -15.64 37.23
C GLY A 337 76.78 -15.08 35.82
N HIS A 338 76.37 -15.95 34.89
CA HIS A 338 75.96 -15.54 33.54
C HIS A 338 74.70 -14.67 33.54
N ILE A 339 73.71 -15.01 34.37
CA ILE A 339 72.48 -14.22 34.51
C ILE A 339 72.79 -12.85 35.11
N ALA A 340 73.62 -12.78 36.16
CA ALA A 340 74.02 -11.52 36.79
C ALA A 340 74.66 -10.55 35.79
N GLN A 341 75.63 -11.03 34.99
CA GLN A 341 76.30 -10.23 33.98
C GLN A 341 75.33 -9.75 32.89
N GLY A 342 74.39 -10.61 32.49
CA GLY A 342 73.37 -10.25 31.51
C GLY A 342 72.37 -9.23 32.03
N ILE A 343 71.97 -9.31 33.30
CA ILE A 343 71.11 -8.32 33.95
C ILE A 343 71.80 -6.94 33.94
N GLU A 344 73.08 -6.86 34.34
CA GLU A 344 73.83 -5.59 34.32
C GLU A 344 73.96 -5.01 32.91
N THR A 345 74.14 -5.88 31.91
CA THR A 345 74.20 -5.49 30.49
C THR A 345 72.86 -4.94 29.99
N ILE A 346 71.74 -5.41 30.54
CA ILE A 346 70.40 -5.02 30.10
C ILE A 346 69.91 -3.77 30.81
N SER A 347 70.16 -3.65 32.11
CA SER A 347 69.85 -2.45 32.88
C SER A 347 70.59 -1.20 32.36
N SER A 348 71.66 -1.36 31.59
CA SER A 348 72.39 -0.25 30.95
C SER A 348 71.89 0.11 29.54
N ARG A 349 70.99 -0.67 28.94
CA ARG A 349 70.42 -0.39 27.61
C ARG A 349 69.20 0.52 27.71
N LYS A 350 68.93 1.34 26.68
CA LYS A 350 67.76 2.25 26.66
C LYS A 350 66.45 1.56 26.27
N SER A 351 66.52 0.42 25.58
CA SER A 351 65.33 -0.29 25.09
C SER A 351 65.64 -1.78 24.92
N LEU A 352 64.57 -2.59 24.91
CA LEU A 352 64.62 -4.04 24.72
C LEU A 352 63.65 -4.45 23.63
N ASN A 353 63.99 -5.48 22.86
CA ASN A 353 63.03 -6.09 21.95
C ASN A 353 62.14 -7.11 22.69
N LYS A 354 61.03 -7.53 22.06
CA LYS A 354 60.05 -8.42 22.69
C LYS A 354 60.61 -9.82 23.00
N GLN A 355 61.50 -10.36 22.15
CA GLN A 355 62.08 -11.69 22.35
C GLN A 355 63.06 -11.70 23.52
N GLU A 356 63.91 -10.67 23.59
CA GLU A 356 64.80 -10.42 24.72
C GLU A 356 64.00 -10.25 26.01
N TYR A 357 62.94 -9.43 25.98
CA TYR A 357 62.06 -9.23 27.13
C TYR A 357 61.50 -10.55 27.68
N LEU A 358 60.92 -11.39 26.82
CA LEU A 358 60.36 -12.68 27.25
C LEU A 358 61.43 -13.62 27.81
N SER A 359 62.61 -13.66 27.18
CA SER A 359 63.72 -14.49 27.67
C SER A 359 64.24 -14.03 29.03
N TRP A 360 64.39 -12.72 29.24
CA TRP A 360 64.88 -12.18 30.49
C TRP A 360 63.85 -12.22 31.61
N SER A 361 62.57 -11.96 31.29
CA SER A 361 61.49 -12.11 32.24
C SER A 361 61.42 -13.55 32.76
N ALA A 362 61.50 -14.56 31.89
CA ALA A 362 61.52 -15.97 32.30
C ALA A 362 62.73 -16.34 33.19
N LYS A 363 63.92 -15.77 32.92
CA LYS A 363 65.11 -15.98 33.76
C LYS A 363 64.98 -15.33 35.14
N ILE A 364 64.41 -14.12 35.20
CA ILE A 364 64.14 -13.40 36.46
C ILE A 364 63.08 -14.16 37.27
N ASP A 365 62.04 -14.65 36.61
CA ASP A 365 60.99 -15.47 37.22
C ASP A 365 61.56 -16.74 37.85
N LYS A 366 62.41 -17.47 37.12
CA LYS A 366 63.09 -18.67 37.61
C LYS A 366 63.93 -18.39 38.86
N ILE A 367 64.62 -17.25 38.93
CA ILE A 367 65.37 -16.88 40.14
C ILE A 367 64.40 -16.54 41.27
N ARG A 368 63.30 -15.83 41.00
CA ARG A 368 62.29 -15.51 42.01
C ARG A 368 61.72 -16.79 42.63
N GLU A 369 61.31 -17.76 41.80
CA GLU A 369 60.73 -19.03 42.26
C GLU A 369 61.69 -19.85 43.14
N GLU A 370 63.00 -19.70 42.99
CA GLU A 370 63.99 -20.34 43.86
C GLU A 370 64.23 -19.59 45.18
N VAL A 371 63.86 -18.31 45.24
CA VAL A 371 64.05 -17.46 46.43
C VAL A 371 62.81 -17.48 47.33
N GLU A 372 61.61 -17.52 46.74
CA GLU A 372 60.32 -17.69 47.43
C GLU A 372 60.15 -19.12 47.95
#